data_AF-A0A926BHB7-F1
#
_entry.id   AF-A0A926BHB7-F1
#
_cell.length_a   1.000
_cell.length_b   1.000
_cell.length_c   1.000
_cell.angle_alpha   90.00
_cell.angle_beta   90.00
_cell.angle_gamma   90.00
#
_symmetry.space_group_name_H-M   'P 1'
#
loop_
_entity.id
_entity.type
_entity.pdbx_description
1 polymer ?
#
loop_
_entity_poly.entity_id
_entity_poly.type
_entity_poly.pdbx_seq_one_letter_code
_entity_poly.pdbx_strand_id
1 'polypeptide(L)'
;MTILCIAMLFPLYGEAHAASHTILVIRRDTLDKLAGRITMDAKLRVAGVETHSPSGDGEAHIGGVTLDPATEQDFGFATVAELLQAGKYNGRNRLLAYLRARVGGDPIAVSGVWRFWSEHGRDLNAQGEARFEQGIYPPPSAWSKPSNPNHIFEIHPLTSLTLADGVVINLRDDFVFQEGYAALGDEKRTHRAFRLFPKIDCKITVLGDLIKIVSTPHHYNFLQFKARITAPPISAIDGSFWTADVFDQNGAGLITGGVATSTPLARGVRLAVTGGTPVAQSFASVTPGQTVKLVAFPRVNLEAVQRIADGLPNGATFEGQLPYELIVAYMGR
;
A
#
# COMPACT_ATOMS: atom_id res chain seq x y z
N MET A 1 -62.47 1.16 -6.79
CA MET A 1 -61.19 1.59 -7.37
C MET A 1 -60.28 1.92 -6.21
N THR A 2 -59.45 0.96 -5.80
CA THR A 2 -58.69 1.01 -4.55
C THR A 2 -57.23 1.18 -4.91
N ILE A 3 -56.62 2.30 -4.54
CA ILE A 3 -55.20 2.58 -4.78
C ILE A 3 -54.40 1.82 -3.73
N LEU A 4 -53.65 0.82 -4.18
CA LEU A 4 -52.70 0.05 -3.37
C LEU A 4 -51.36 0.82 -3.35
N CYS A 5 -51.06 1.50 -2.25
CA CYS A 5 -49.73 2.09 -2.03
C CYS A 5 -48.74 0.97 -1.68
N ILE A 6 -47.89 0.60 -2.63
CA ILE A 6 -46.72 -0.24 -2.39
C ILE A 6 -45.64 0.65 -1.76
N ALA A 7 -45.48 0.55 -0.44
CA ALA A 7 -44.31 1.10 0.24
C ALA A 7 -43.08 0.28 -0.16
N MET A 8 -42.23 0.85 -1.03
CA MET A 8 -40.92 0.29 -1.31
C MET A 8 -40.05 0.44 -0.06
N LEU A 9 -39.92 -0.66 0.69
CA LEU A 9 -38.84 -0.84 1.66
C LEU A 9 -37.53 -0.94 0.86
N PHE A 10 -36.84 0.19 0.74
CA PHE A 10 -35.42 0.16 0.37
C PHE A 10 -34.67 -0.54 1.51
N PRO A 11 -33.88 -1.58 1.24
CA PRO A 11 -32.94 -2.07 2.23
C PRO A 11 -31.96 -0.93 2.52
N LEU A 12 -32.03 -0.40 3.75
CA LEU A 12 -30.96 0.37 4.35
C LEU A 12 -29.73 -0.54 4.34
N TYR A 13 -28.84 -0.33 3.37
CA TYR A 13 -27.48 -0.83 3.45
C TYR A 13 -26.91 -0.29 4.76
N GLY A 14 -26.63 -1.19 5.71
CA GLY A 14 -26.07 -0.83 7.00
C GLY A 14 -24.82 0.03 6.79
N GLU A 15 -24.79 1.18 7.45
CA GLU A 15 -23.60 1.99 7.55
C GLU A 15 -22.51 1.13 8.17
N ALA A 16 -21.50 0.77 7.37
CA ALA A 16 -20.29 0.18 7.93
C ALA A 16 -19.69 1.21 8.88
N HIS A 17 -19.71 0.93 10.18
CA HIS A 17 -19.01 1.75 11.17
C HIS A 17 -17.53 1.77 10.76
N ALA A 18 -17.04 2.91 10.28
CA ALA A 18 -15.62 3.10 10.02
C ALA A 18 -14.88 3.02 11.36
N ALA A 19 -13.72 2.36 11.39
CA ALA A 19 -12.87 2.35 12.58
C ALA A 19 -12.65 3.78 13.04
N SER A 20 -12.69 4.04 14.35
CA SER A 20 -12.27 5.36 14.84
C SER A 20 -10.78 5.53 14.53
N HIS A 21 -9.98 4.50 14.82
CA HIS A 21 -8.52 4.46 14.64
C HIS A 21 -8.04 3.10 14.09
N THR A 22 -6.90 3.12 13.41
CA THR A 22 -6.09 1.95 13.08
C THR A 22 -4.90 1.87 14.04
N ILE A 23 -4.62 0.68 14.57
CA ILE A 23 -3.50 0.40 15.46
C ILE A 23 -2.58 -0.61 14.78
N LEU A 24 -1.33 -0.22 14.53
CA LEU A 24 -0.25 -1.11 14.09
C LEU A 24 0.73 -1.31 15.24
N VAL A 25 0.99 -2.55 15.64
CA VAL A 25 2.08 -2.90 16.57
C VAL A 25 3.11 -3.72 15.79
N ILE A 26 4.32 -3.19 15.68
CA ILE A 26 5.42 -3.78 14.90
C ILE A 26 6.67 -3.89 15.75
N ARG A 27 7.43 -4.97 15.59
CA ARG A 27 8.74 -5.16 16.23
C ARG A 27 9.77 -4.22 15.59
N ARG A 28 10.68 -3.72 16.43
CA ARG A 28 11.78 -2.83 16.03
C ARG A 28 12.72 -3.51 15.04
N ASP A 29 12.99 -4.81 15.19
CA ASP A 29 13.82 -5.57 14.24
C ASP A 29 13.23 -5.57 12.82
N THR A 30 11.90 -5.54 12.72
CA THR A 30 11.15 -5.53 11.47
C THR A 30 11.18 -4.14 10.87
N LEU A 31 11.06 -3.11 11.71
CA LEU A 31 11.30 -1.73 11.32
C LEU A 31 12.71 -1.55 10.75
N ASP A 32 13.74 -2.08 11.42
CA ASP A 32 15.14 -2.02 11.00
C ASP A 32 15.36 -2.76 9.66
N LYS A 33 14.67 -3.88 9.45
CA LYS A 33 14.73 -4.64 8.19
C LYS A 33 14.11 -3.88 7.01
N LEU A 34 13.04 -3.12 7.23
CA LEU A 34 12.26 -2.48 6.17
C LEU A 34 12.59 -0.99 5.95
N ALA A 35 13.02 -0.28 6.99
CA ALA A 35 13.36 1.14 6.91
C ALA A 35 14.47 1.38 5.88
N GLY A 36 14.27 2.37 5.01
CA GLY A 36 15.19 2.67 3.92
C GLY A 36 15.20 1.65 2.77
N ARG A 37 14.31 0.63 2.79
CA ARG A 37 14.11 -0.29 1.66
C ARG A 37 12.83 0.01 0.92
N ILE A 38 12.77 -0.39 -0.34
CA ILE A 38 11.56 -0.29 -1.16
C ILE A 38 10.85 -1.64 -1.20
N THR A 39 11.63 -2.71 -1.34
CA THR A 39 11.20 -4.09 -1.46
C THR A 39 11.53 -4.91 -0.23
N MET A 40 10.93 -6.09 -0.15
CA MET A 40 11.27 -7.12 0.81
C MET A 40 11.24 -8.49 0.16
N ASP A 41 11.95 -9.42 0.78
CA ASP A 41 11.83 -10.85 0.52
C ASP A 41 11.05 -11.50 1.66
N ALA A 42 10.14 -12.41 1.31
CA ALA A 42 9.33 -13.15 2.27
C ALA A 42 9.06 -14.57 1.77
N LYS A 43 8.57 -15.42 2.65
CA LYS A 43 7.77 -16.59 2.26
C LYS A 43 6.29 -16.26 2.48
N LEU A 44 5.43 -16.67 1.56
CA LEU A 44 3.99 -16.43 1.63
C LEU A 44 3.26 -17.76 1.76
N ARG A 45 2.59 -17.99 2.88
CA ARG A 45 1.63 -19.08 3.02
C ARG A 45 0.29 -18.62 2.45
N VAL A 46 -0.07 -19.18 1.30
CA VAL A 46 -1.26 -18.76 0.54
C VAL A 46 -2.54 -19.27 1.20
N ALA A 47 -3.48 -18.37 1.44
CA ALA A 47 -4.80 -18.67 2.00
C ALA A 47 -5.92 -18.54 0.95
N GLY A 48 -5.76 -17.65 -0.03
CA GLY A 48 -6.74 -17.47 -1.09
C GLY A 48 -6.18 -16.67 -2.26
N VAL A 49 -6.78 -16.86 -3.43
CA VAL A 49 -6.37 -16.15 -4.66
C VAL A 49 -7.62 -15.68 -5.40
N GLU A 50 -7.70 -14.38 -5.66
CA GLU A 50 -8.79 -13.76 -6.41
C GLU A 50 -8.22 -12.86 -7.50
N THR A 51 -9.02 -12.56 -8.51
CA THR A 51 -8.65 -11.54 -9.49
C THR A 51 -9.80 -10.58 -9.67
N HIS A 52 -9.48 -9.30 -9.61
CA HIS A 52 -10.44 -8.24 -9.80
C HIS A 52 -10.69 -7.97 -11.28
N SER A 53 -11.82 -7.33 -11.57
CA SER A 53 -12.11 -6.83 -12.91
C SER A 53 -11.17 -5.67 -13.27
N PRO A 54 -10.94 -5.39 -14.57
CA PRO A 54 -10.23 -4.18 -15.02
C PRO A 54 -10.72 -2.87 -14.38
N SER A 55 -12.03 -2.77 -14.11
CA SER A 55 -12.62 -1.61 -13.44
C SER A 55 -12.35 -1.54 -11.93
N GLY A 56 -12.00 -2.67 -11.31
CA GLY A 56 -11.71 -2.80 -9.88
C GLY A 56 -10.27 -2.48 -9.49
N ASP A 57 -9.32 -2.75 -10.40
CA ASP A 57 -7.87 -2.44 -10.39
C ASP A 57 -7.17 -3.39 -11.41
N GLY A 58 -7.78 -4.55 -11.69
CA GLY A 58 -7.28 -5.58 -12.59
C GLY A 58 -6.21 -6.48 -11.98
N GLU A 59 -5.99 -6.35 -10.67
CA GLU A 59 -4.96 -7.01 -9.90
C GLU A 59 -5.40 -8.42 -9.48
N ALA A 60 -4.41 -9.30 -9.30
CA ALA A 60 -4.65 -10.56 -8.63
C ALA A 60 -4.19 -10.47 -7.17
N HIS A 61 -5.14 -10.67 -6.28
CA HIS A 61 -4.93 -10.65 -4.83
C HIS A 61 -4.58 -12.06 -4.36
N ILE A 62 -3.46 -12.17 -3.66
CA ILE A 62 -2.96 -13.40 -3.06
C ILE A 62 -2.95 -13.18 -1.56
N GLY A 63 -4.07 -13.49 -0.92
CA GLY A 63 -4.22 -13.39 0.53
C GLY A 63 -3.44 -14.51 1.22
N GLY A 64 -2.77 -14.17 2.32
CA GLY A 64 -1.95 -15.13 3.04
C GLY A 64 -1.24 -14.54 4.26
N VAL A 65 -0.27 -15.29 4.75
CA VAL A 65 0.59 -14.89 5.87
C VAL A 65 2.02 -14.80 5.36
N THR A 66 2.69 -13.69 5.67
CA THR A 66 4.12 -13.51 5.38
C THR A 66 4.99 -14.09 6.50
N LEU A 67 6.03 -14.81 6.10
CA LEU A 67 7.01 -15.44 6.98
C LEU A 67 8.40 -14.90 6.64
N ASP A 68 9.24 -14.73 7.66
CA ASP A 68 10.65 -14.38 7.51
C ASP A 68 11.37 -15.51 6.74
N PRO A 69 12.10 -15.20 5.67
CA PRO A 69 12.70 -16.22 4.81
C PRO A 69 13.81 -17.02 5.52
N ALA A 70 14.50 -16.43 6.50
CA ALA A 70 15.65 -17.03 7.18
C ALA A 70 15.21 -17.93 8.35
N THR A 71 14.20 -17.51 9.11
CA THR A 71 13.76 -18.25 10.30
C THR A 71 12.52 -19.10 10.05
N GLU A 72 11.82 -18.87 8.94
CA GLU A 72 10.45 -19.36 8.67
C GLU A 72 9.43 -19.00 9.77
N GLN A 73 9.82 -18.11 10.67
CA GLN A 73 8.91 -17.57 11.66
C GLN A 73 8.04 -16.52 11.03
N ASP A 74 6.90 -16.32 11.65
CA ASP A 74 5.92 -15.36 11.21
C ASP A 74 6.50 -13.94 11.13
N PHE A 75 6.52 -13.38 9.92
CA PHE A 75 6.78 -11.96 9.72
C PHE A 75 5.63 -11.13 10.29
N GLY A 76 4.47 -11.78 10.53
CA GLY A 76 3.54 -11.39 11.58
C GLY A 76 2.30 -10.66 11.08
N PHE A 77 2.03 -10.65 9.78
CA PHE A 77 0.87 -9.95 9.26
C PHE A 77 0.05 -10.82 8.32
N ALA A 78 -1.27 -10.81 8.54
CA ALA A 78 -2.20 -11.10 7.45
C ALA A 78 -1.87 -10.12 6.32
N THR A 79 -1.61 -10.67 5.13
CA THR A 79 -1.03 -9.95 4.00
C THR A 79 -1.85 -10.20 2.75
N VAL A 80 -1.91 -9.21 1.89
CA VAL A 80 -2.23 -9.42 0.47
C VAL A 80 -0.97 -9.14 -0.35
N ALA A 81 -0.56 -10.13 -1.13
CA ALA A 81 0.44 -9.94 -2.17
C ALA A 81 -0.27 -9.73 -3.51
N GLU A 82 0.14 -8.72 -4.27
CA GLU A 82 -0.59 -8.30 -5.46
C GLU A 82 0.27 -8.42 -6.71
N LEU A 83 -0.30 -9.06 -7.74
CA LEU A 83 0.24 -9.03 -9.09
C LEU A 83 -0.37 -7.83 -9.81
N LEU A 84 0.38 -6.72 -9.86
CA LEU A 84 0.00 -5.55 -10.65
C LEU A 84 -0.20 -5.97 -12.11
N GLN A 85 -1.34 -5.62 -12.68
CA GLN A 85 -1.69 -5.99 -14.06
C GLN A 85 -1.52 -7.47 -14.38
N ALA A 86 -2.15 -8.35 -13.59
CA ALA A 86 -2.27 -9.77 -13.92
C ALA A 86 -2.67 -9.98 -15.40
N GLY A 87 -3.47 -9.09 -16.01
CA GLY A 87 -3.83 -9.13 -17.42
C GLY A 87 -2.71 -9.03 -18.47
N LYS A 88 -1.54 -8.45 -18.16
CA LYS A 88 -0.45 -8.24 -19.14
C LYS A 88 0.65 -9.28 -19.09
N TYR A 89 0.78 -10.00 -17.98
CA TYR A 89 1.73 -11.10 -17.88
C TYR A 89 1.23 -12.29 -18.73
N ASN A 90 1.98 -12.67 -19.77
CA ASN A 90 1.62 -13.78 -20.67
C ASN A 90 1.45 -15.12 -19.94
N GLY A 91 2.14 -15.31 -18.81
CA GLY A 91 2.03 -16.53 -17.99
C GLY A 91 0.92 -16.48 -16.93
N ARG A 92 0.06 -15.44 -16.91
CA ARG A 92 -0.90 -15.18 -15.84
C ARG A 92 -1.74 -16.38 -15.46
N ASN A 93 -2.41 -17.00 -16.43
CA ASN A 93 -3.35 -18.09 -16.13
C ASN A 93 -2.63 -19.28 -15.48
N ARG A 94 -1.40 -19.58 -15.94
CA ARG A 94 -0.56 -20.63 -15.35
C ARG A 94 -0.10 -20.24 -13.94
N LEU A 95 0.33 -19.00 -13.74
CA LEU A 95 0.73 -18.51 -12.42
C LEU A 95 -0.44 -18.51 -11.42
N LEU A 96 -1.61 -18.01 -11.81
CA LEU A 96 -2.80 -18.04 -10.95
C LEU A 96 -3.28 -19.46 -10.66
N ALA A 97 -3.21 -20.38 -11.62
CA ALA A 97 -3.51 -21.79 -11.39
C ALA A 97 -2.52 -22.41 -10.39
N TYR A 98 -1.22 -22.12 -10.54
CA TYR A 98 -0.20 -22.55 -9.59
C TYR A 98 -0.47 -22.01 -8.18
N LEU A 99 -0.74 -20.70 -8.03
CA LEU A 99 -1.02 -20.07 -6.75
C LEU A 99 -2.28 -20.66 -6.08
N ARG A 100 -3.34 -20.90 -6.85
CA ARG A 100 -4.55 -21.57 -6.35
C ARG A 100 -4.28 -22.99 -5.86
N ALA A 101 -3.43 -23.74 -6.56
CA ALA A 101 -3.03 -25.08 -6.14
C ALA A 101 -2.15 -25.08 -4.87
N ARG A 102 -1.60 -23.92 -4.48
CA ARG A 102 -0.82 -23.73 -3.25
C ARG A 102 -1.63 -23.25 -2.05
N VAL A 103 -2.93 -23.01 -2.19
CA VAL A 103 -3.79 -22.62 -1.06
C VAL A 103 -3.74 -23.70 0.02
N GLY A 104 -3.38 -23.30 1.25
CA GLY A 104 -3.21 -24.22 2.39
C GLY A 104 -1.99 -25.13 2.31
N GLY A 105 -1.14 -24.99 1.29
CA GLY A 105 0.10 -25.75 1.13
C GLY A 105 1.33 -25.05 1.72
N ASP A 106 2.51 -25.52 1.29
CA ASP A 106 3.79 -24.95 1.72
C ASP A 106 3.94 -23.48 1.31
N PRO A 107 4.60 -22.65 2.14
CA PRO A 107 4.91 -21.28 1.79
C PRO A 107 5.76 -21.17 0.50
N ILE A 108 5.46 -20.18 -0.32
CA ILE A 108 6.23 -19.87 -1.54
C ILE A 108 7.14 -18.67 -1.30
N ALA A 109 8.37 -18.68 -1.82
CA ALA A 109 9.24 -17.52 -1.73
C ALA A 109 8.77 -16.43 -2.69
N VAL A 110 8.66 -15.20 -2.19
CA VAL A 110 8.21 -14.02 -2.92
C VAL A 110 9.11 -12.82 -2.63
N SER A 111 9.22 -11.92 -3.59
CA SER A 111 9.84 -10.62 -3.41
C SER A 111 8.93 -9.54 -3.97
N GLY A 112 8.85 -8.38 -3.36
CA GLY A 112 8.00 -7.30 -3.86
C GLY A 112 8.10 -6.03 -3.03
N VAL A 113 7.39 -5.00 -3.46
CA VAL A 113 7.34 -3.71 -2.77
C VAL A 113 6.47 -3.85 -1.53
N TRP A 114 7.01 -3.51 -0.36
CA TRP A 114 6.25 -3.59 0.89
C TRP A 114 5.46 -2.30 1.13
N ARG A 115 4.30 -2.43 1.78
CA ARG A 115 3.43 -1.32 2.15
C ARG A 115 2.73 -1.61 3.47
N PHE A 116 2.79 -0.64 4.38
CA PHE A 116 1.82 -0.52 5.48
C PHE A 116 0.88 0.64 5.16
N TRP A 117 -0.42 0.37 5.06
CA TRP A 117 -1.44 1.38 4.78
C TRP A 117 -2.84 0.90 5.21
N SER A 118 -3.63 1.75 5.86
CA SER A 118 -4.92 1.37 6.45
C SER A 118 -6.09 1.35 5.45
N GLU A 119 -5.87 0.86 4.22
CA GLU A 119 -6.89 0.88 3.18
C GLU A 119 -8.11 0.01 3.54
N HIS A 120 -7.84 -1.17 4.11
CA HIS A 120 -8.82 -2.25 4.32
C HIS A 120 -9.17 -2.50 5.80
N GLY A 121 -8.80 -1.62 6.73
CA GLY A 121 -9.10 -1.77 8.15
C GLY A 121 -10.61 -1.72 8.46
N ARG A 122 -11.28 -2.88 8.42
CA ARG A 122 -12.75 -2.99 8.55
C ARG A 122 -13.19 -3.82 9.75
N ASP A 123 -12.40 -4.80 10.18
CA ASP A 123 -12.80 -5.63 11.32
C ASP A 123 -12.44 -4.91 12.61
N LEU A 124 -13.46 -4.33 13.22
CA LEU A 124 -13.34 -3.62 14.48
C LEU A 124 -13.36 -4.60 15.64
N ASN A 125 -12.50 -4.37 16.63
CA ASN A 125 -12.64 -5.02 17.93
C ASN A 125 -13.89 -4.48 18.66
N ALA A 126 -14.19 -5.02 19.85
CA ALA A 126 -15.30 -4.58 20.69
C ALA A 126 -15.23 -3.09 21.10
N GLN A 127 -14.07 -2.46 20.90
CA GLN A 127 -13.78 -1.04 21.18
C GLN A 127 -13.89 -0.16 19.93
N GLY A 128 -14.24 -0.72 18.76
CA GLY A 128 -14.35 0.04 17.51
C GLY A 128 -13.01 0.33 16.82
N GLU A 129 -11.93 -0.38 17.19
CA GLU A 129 -10.58 -0.18 16.67
C GLU A 129 -10.22 -1.27 15.66
N ALA A 130 -9.53 -0.90 14.58
CA ALA A 130 -8.91 -1.85 13.67
C ALA A 130 -7.47 -2.11 14.13
N ARG A 131 -7.21 -3.26 14.76
CA ARG A 131 -5.93 -3.57 15.40
C ARG A 131 -5.17 -4.65 14.64
N PHE A 132 -3.91 -4.36 14.33
CA PHE A 132 -2.98 -5.19 13.57
C PHE A 132 -1.68 -5.30 14.36
N GLU A 133 -1.42 -6.47 14.91
CA GLU A 133 -0.21 -6.71 15.68
C GLU A 133 0.62 -7.80 15.05
N GLN A 134 1.92 -7.55 14.98
CA GLN A 134 2.85 -8.47 14.39
C GLN A 134 2.85 -9.82 15.13
N GLY A 135 2.46 -10.88 14.42
CA GLY A 135 2.36 -12.25 14.92
C GLY A 135 0.99 -12.59 15.52
N ILE A 136 0.02 -11.67 15.46
CA ILE A 136 -1.31 -11.86 16.03
C ILE A 136 -2.37 -11.60 14.94
N TYR A 137 -2.91 -12.68 14.40
CA TYR A 137 -4.03 -12.66 13.46
C TYR A 137 -4.82 -13.98 13.57
N PRO A 138 -6.11 -14.01 13.22
CA PRO A 138 -6.88 -15.24 13.21
C PRO A 138 -6.29 -16.24 12.20
N PRO A 139 -6.36 -17.56 12.43
CA PRO A 139 -5.87 -18.53 11.46
C PRO A 139 -6.58 -18.35 10.11
N PRO A 140 -5.94 -18.63 8.96
CA PRO A 140 -6.54 -18.43 7.64
C PRO A 140 -7.93 -19.06 7.45
N SER A 141 -8.19 -20.18 8.12
CA SER A 141 -9.50 -20.86 8.11
C SER A 141 -10.63 -20.04 8.73
N ALA A 142 -10.32 -18.98 9.48
CA ALA A 142 -11.29 -18.09 10.12
C ALA A 142 -11.48 -16.77 9.34
N TRP A 143 -10.81 -16.58 8.20
CA TRP A 143 -10.97 -15.37 7.39
C TRP A 143 -12.26 -15.41 6.58
N SER A 144 -13.05 -14.35 6.65
CA SER A 144 -14.30 -14.21 5.87
C SER A 144 -14.04 -14.10 4.37
N LYS A 145 -12.89 -13.52 3.98
CA LYS A 145 -12.42 -13.42 2.60
C LYS A 145 -10.94 -13.82 2.51
N PRO A 146 -10.61 -15.12 2.33
CA PRO A 146 -9.22 -15.59 2.40
C PRO A 146 -8.26 -15.00 1.35
N SER A 147 -8.79 -14.56 0.20
CA SER A 147 -8.04 -13.84 -0.85
C SER A 147 -7.73 -12.39 -0.49
N ASN A 148 -8.45 -11.81 0.47
CA ASN A 148 -8.32 -10.43 0.91
C ASN A 148 -8.73 -10.35 2.39
N PRO A 149 -7.91 -10.90 3.32
CA PRO A 149 -8.20 -10.84 4.74
C PRO A 149 -8.19 -9.38 5.22
N ASN A 150 -8.71 -9.12 6.42
CA ASN A 150 -8.50 -7.81 7.04
C ASN A 150 -7.00 -7.60 7.26
N HIS A 151 -6.43 -6.62 6.55
CA HIS A 151 -5.00 -6.40 6.48
C HIS A 151 -4.70 -4.90 6.37
N ILE A 152 -3.48 -4.55 6.78
CA ILE A 152 -2.85 -3.25 6.50
C ILE A 152 -1.48 -3.40 5.86
N PHE A 153 -1.02 -4.65 5.73
CA PHE A 153 0.29 -4.96 5.21
C PHE A 153 0.13 -5.65 3.86
N GLU A 154 0.86 -5.15 2.87
CA GLU A 154 0.81 -5.64 1.50
C GLU A 154 2.23 -5.85 0.97
N ILE A 155 2.36 -6.84 0.10
CA ILE A 155 3.46 -6.92 -0.86
C ILE A 155 2.87 -6.53 -2.22
N HIS A 156 2.83 -5.22 -2.47
CA HIS A 156 2.17 -4.64 -3.62
C HIS A 156 3.14 -3.71 -4.38
N PRO A 157 3.59 -4.10 -5.58
CA PRO A 157 3.41 -5.42 -6.21
C PRO A 157 4.53 -6.40 -5.90
N LEU A 158 4.25 -7.65 -6.24
CA LEU A 158 5.26 -8.68 -6.42
C LEU A 158 6.21 -8.33 -7.57
N THR A 159 7.50 -8.50 -7.31
CA THR A 159 8.60 -8.37 -8.28
C THR A 159 9.21 -9.71 -8.66
N SER A 160 9.04 -10.74 -7.83
CA SER A 160 9.32 -12.12 -8.21
C SER A 160 8.57 -13.12 -7.34
N LEU A 161 8.44 -14.36 -7.84
CA LEU A 161 8.12 -15.52 -7.01
C LEU A 161 8.97 -16.72 -7.40
N THR A 162 9.17 -17.65 -6.47
CA THR A 162 9.82 -18.95 -6.73
C THR A 162 8.79 -20.07 -6.70
N LEU A 163 8.77 -20.86 -7.76
CA LEU A 163 7.93 -22.05 -7.89
C LEU A 163 8.46 -23.22 -7.04
N ALA A 164 7.63 -24.25 -6.87
CA ALA A 164 7.96 -25.45 -6.10
C ALA A 164 9.22 -26.18 -6.60
N ASP A 165 9.47 -26.11 -7.90
CA ASP A 165 10.62 -26.71 -8.59
C ASP A 165 11.88 -25.81 -8.57
N GLY A 166 11.84 -24.68 -7.86
CA GLY A 166 12.94 -23.72 -7.76
C GLY A 166 13.01 -22.71 -8.90
N VAL A 167 12.11 -22.77 -9.88
CA VAL A 167 12.08 -21.78 -10.98
C VAL A 167 11.64 -20.41 -10.45
N VAL A 168 12.45 -19.39 -10.70
CA VAL A 168 12.14 -18.00 -10.35
C VAL A 168 11.39 -17.34 -11.51
N ILE A 169 10.19 -16.86 -11.24
CA ILE A 169 9.43 -15.99 -12.14
C ILE A 169 9.77 -14.55 -11.77
N ASN A 170 10.38 -13.84 -12.72
CA ASN A 170 10.60 -12.39 -12.61
C ASN A 170 9.35 -11.64 -13.08
N LEU A 171 8.85 -10.73 -12.26
CA LEU A 171 7.65 -9.93 -12.48
C LEU A 171 7.96 -8.43 -12.59
N ARG A 172 9.24 -8.03 -12.54
CA ARG A 172 9.62 -6.61 -12.57
C ARG A 172 9.21 -5.89 -13.86
N ASP A 173 9.21 -6.60 -14.98
CA ASP A 173 8.79 -6.05 -16.27
C ASP A 173 7.25 -5.88 -16.36
N ASP A 174 6.50 -6.61 -15.54
CA ASP A 174 5.04 -6.50 -15.41
C ASP A 174 4.62 -5.39 -14.45
N PHE A 175 5.58 -4.64 -13.90
CA PHE A 175 5.34 -3.46 -13.06
C PHE A 175 4.92 -2.26 -13.93
N VAL A 176 3.76 -2.40 -14.54
CA VAL A 176 3.10 -1.43 -15.41
C VAL A 176 1.73 -1.10 -14.81
N PHE A 177 1.18 0.09 -15.04
CA PHE A 177 -0.16 0.46 -14.54
C PHE A 177 -1.30 0.20 -15.55
N GLN A 178 -2.47 -0.28 -15.08
CA GLN A 178 -3.60 -0.62 -15.96
C GLN A 178 -4.38 0.61 -16.38
N GLU A 179 -4.41 0.89 -17.68
CA GLU A 179 -5.34 1.89 -18.20
C GLU A 179 -6.80 1.45 -17.97
N GLY A 180 -7.65 2.39 -17.56
CA GLY A 180 -9.07 2.14 -17.29
C GLY A 180 -9.44 1.94 -15.82
N TYR A 181 -8.50 2.05 -14.88
CA TYR A 181 -8.85 2.10 -13.45
C TYR A 181 -9.70 3.34 -13.15
N ALA A 182 -10.99 3.13 -12.87
CA ALA A 182 -11.99 4.21 -12.81
C ALA A 182 -11.63 5.30 -11.78
N ALA A 183 -10.99 4.93 -10.67
CA ALA A 183 -10.64 5.87 -9.62
C ALA A 183 -9.57 6.90 -10.04
N LEU A 184 -8.75 6.63 -11.07
CA LEU A 184 -7.82 7.63 -11.61
C LEU A 184 -8.49 8.71 -12.44
N GLY A 185 -9.69 8.46 -12.97
CA GLY A 185 -10.47 9.44 -13.70
C GLY A 185 -11.06 10.54 -12.81
N ASP A 186 -11.08 10.36 -11.48
CA ASP A 186 -11.54 11.39 -10.55
C ASP A 186 -10.42 12.39 -10.23
N GLU A 187 -10.38 13.49 -10.98
CA GLU A 187 -9.40 14.57 -10.77
C GLU A 187 -9.45 15.17 -9.36
N LYS A 188 -10.62 15.14 -8.70
CA LYS A 188 -10.78 15.66 -7.34
C LYS A 188 -10.19 14.70 -6.30
N ARG A 189 -9.95 13.43 -6.65
CA ARG A 189 -9.36 12.43 -5.75
C ARG A 189 -7.98 12.86 -5.27
N THR A 190 -7.14 13.35 -6.17
CA THR A 190 -5.77 13.82 -5.86
C THR A 190 -5.80 15.01 -4.90
N HIS A 191 -6.66 16.00 -5.15
CA HIS A 191 -6.85 17.12 -4.24
C HIS A 191 -7.30 16.67 -2.85
N ARG A 192 -8.28 15.76 -2.76
CA ARG A 192 -8.76 15.25 -1.47
C ARG A 192 -7.67 14.48 -0.72
N ALA A 193 -6.92 13.63 -1.42
CA ALA A 193 -5.85 12.82 -0.85
C ALA A 193 -4.72 13.70 -0.27
N PHE A 194 -4.17 14.63 -1.06
CA PHE A 194 -3.06 15.47 -0.60
C PHE A 194 -3.47 16.56 0.40
N ARG A 195 -4.77 16.86 0.53
CA ARG A 195 -5.29 17.63 1.67
C ARG A 195 -5.42 16.80 2.95
N LEU A 196 -5.62 15.50 2.82
CA LEU A 196 -5.80 14.57 3.94
C LEU A 196 -4.47 14.06 4.48
N PHE A 197 -3.55 13.60 3.62
CA PHE A 197 -2.33 12.91 4.06
C PHE A 197 -1.50 13.69 5.09
N PRO A 198 -1.24 15.00 4.91
CA PRO A 198 -0.48 15.78 5.88
C PRO A 198 -1.25 16.06 7.19
N LYS A 199 -2.49 15.58 7.31
CA LYS A 199 -3.38 15.77 8.47
C LYS A 199 -3.83 14.45 9.09
N ILE A 200 -3.24 13.33 8.67
CA ILE A 200 -3.51 12.05 9.31
C ILE A 200 -2.83 12.12 10.69
N ASP A 201 -3.64 12.32 11.72
CA ASP A 201 -3.16 12.31 13.10
C ASP A 201 -2.58 10.93 13.45
N CYS A 202 -1.48 10.95 14.18
CA CYS A 202 -0.72 9.77 14.54
C CYS A 202 -0.14 9.88 15.95
N LYS A 203 -0.16 8.75 16.66
CA LYS A 203 0.61 8.54 17.88
C LYS A 203 1.62 7.41 17.65
N ILE A 204 2.89 7.67 17.98
CA ILE A 204 3.96 6.67 17.91
C ILE A 204 4.47 6.45 19.33
N THR A 205 4.29 5.25 19.86
CA THR A 205 4.69 4.88 21.23
C THR A 205 5.76 3.79 21.17
N VAL A 206 6.85 3.99 21.92
CA VAL A 206 7.89 2.97 22.10
C VAL A 206 7.51 2.06 23.27
N LEU A 207 7.47 0.75 23.04
CA LEU A 207 7.09 -0.29 24.01
C LEU A 207 8.16 -1.39 24.02
N GLY A 208 9.37 -1.05 24.47
CA GLY A 208 10.53 -1.94 24.47
C GLY A 208 11.02 -2.21 23.05
N ASP A 209 10.92 -3.46 22.62
CA ASP A 209 11.21 -3.92 21.27
C ASP A 209 10.04 -3.73 20.30
N LEU A 210 8.90 -3.21 20.77
CA LEU A 210 7.73 -2.92 19.95
C LEU A 210 7.57 -1.42 19.73
N ILE A 211 7.07 -1.07 18.54
CA ILE A 211 6.59 0.26 18.18
C ILE A 211 5.09 0.15 17.90
N LYS A 212 4.30 0.95 18.64
CA LYS A 212 2.86 1.08 18.42
C LYS A 212 2.58 2.37 17.66
N ILE A 213 1.89 2.25 16.54
CA ILE A 213 1.44 3.36 15.70
C ILE A 213 -0.09 3.37 15.73
N VAL A 214 -0.68 4.48 16.17
CA VAL A 214 -2.13 4.69 16.14
C VAL A 214 -2.42 5.83 15.20
N SER A 215 -3.27 5.62 14.19
CA SER A 215 -3.65 6.68 13.24
C SER A 215 -5.13 6.65 12.90
N THR A 216 -5.65 7.76 12.38
CA THR A 216 -6.98 7.73 11.74
C THR A 216 -6.94 6.90 10.45
N PRO A 217 -8.02 6.17 10.10
CA PRO A 217 -8.07 5.41 8.86
C PRO A 217 -7.94 6.31 7.63
N HIS A 218 -7.29 5.80 6.59
CA HIS A 218 -7.05 6.53 5.37
C HIS A 218 -7.25 5.63 4.15
N HIS A 219 -8.17 6.02 3.27
CA HIS A 219 -8.65 5.17 2.17
C HIS A 219 -8.22 5.73 0.81
N TYR A 220 -7.02 5.38 0.37
CA TYR A 220 -6.53 5.66 -0.98
C TYR A 220 -5.54 4.57 -1.42
N ASN A 221 -5.87 3.87 -2.51
CA ASN A 221 -4.95 2.97 -3.22
C ASN A 221 -4.09 3.80 -4.19
N PHE A 222 -4.50 3.94 -5.45
CA PHE A 222 -3.79 4.73 -6.43
C PHE A 222 -4.23 6.20 -6.51
N LEU A 223 -3.25 7.04 -6.85
CA LEU A 223 -3.40 8.46 -7.16
C LEU A 223 -2.64 8.77 -8.44
N GLN A 224 -3.25 9.56 -9.32
CA GLN A 224 -2.59 10.15 -10.48
C GLN A 224 -2.34 11.63 -10.22
N PHE A 225 -1.14 12.12 -10.51
CA PHE A 225 -0.75 13.50 -10.25
C PHE A 225 0.44 13.94 -11.10
N LYS A 226 0.72 15.24 -11.14
CA LYS A 226 2.01 15.75 -11.62
C LYS A 226 2.94 15.98 -10.43
N ALA A 227 4.19 15.59 -10.58
CA ALA A 227 5.22 15.72 -9.55
C ALA A 227 6.41 16.49 -10.13
N ARG A 228 6.75 17.62 -9.51
CA ARG A 228 7.99 18.34 -9.84
C ARG A 228 9.10 17.83 -8.94
N ILE A 229 10.12 17.21 -9.53
CA ILE A 229 11.28 16.69 -8.78
C ILE A 229 12.07 17.86 -8.21
N THR A 230 12.40 17.83 -6.92
CA THR A 230 13.04 18.96 -6.22
C THR A 230 14.48 18.67 -5.79
N ALA A 231 14.90 17.41 -5.81
CA ALA A 231 16.25 17.00 -5.41
C ALA A 231 16.73 15.79 -6.22
N PRO A 232 18.06 15.58 -6.34
CA PRO A 232 18.62 14.34 -6.87
C PRO A 232 18.14 13.11 -6.09
N PRO A 233 18.12 11.91 -6.71
CA PRO A 233 17.75 10.69 -6.01
C PRO A 233 18.74 10.33 -4.91
N ILE A 234 18.21 9.77 -3.84
CA ILE A 234 18.98 9.05 -2.81
C ILE A 234 18.91 7.56 -3.15
N SER A 235 20.06 6.93 -3.35
CA SER A 235 20.12 5.49 -3.64
C SER A 235 19.60 4.66 -2.48
N ALA A 236 18.85 3.60 -2.80
CA ALA A 236 18.47 2.53 -1.90
C ALA A 236 19.09 1.21 -2.39
N ILE A 237 19.12 0.19 -1.53
CA ILE A 237 19.65 -1.13 -1.91
C ILE A 237 18.90 -1.76 -3.09
N ASP A 238 17.62 -1.43 -3.22
CA ASP A 238 16.66 -2.05 -4.13
C ASP A 238 15.93 -1.01 -5.01
N GLY A 239 16.51 0.18 -5.16
CA GLY A 239 15.97 1.24 -6.02
C GLY A 239 16.46 2.63 -5.61
N SER A 240 15.57 3.60 -5.60
CA SER A 240 15.91 4.98 -5.24
C SER A 240 14.73 5.72 -4.61
N PHE A 241 15.06 6.68 -3.75
CA PHE A 241 14.11 7.63 -3.19
C PHE A 241 14.29 9.00 -3.83
N TRP A 242 13.19 9.59 -4.26
CA TRP A 242 13.14 10.92 -4.86
C TRP A 242 12.33 11.85 -3.98
N THR A 243 12.54 13.15 -4.14
CA THR A 243 11.74 14.18 -3.45
C THR A 243 11.02 15.02 -4.50
N ALA A 244 9.74 15.29 -4.28
CA ALA A 244 8.92 16.05 -5.21
C ALA A 244 7.90 16.97 -4.55
N ASP A 245 7.59 18.04 -5.26
CA ASP A 245 6.39 18.85 -5.06
C ASP A 245 5.23 18.26 -5.89
N VAL A 246 4.06 18.09 -5.28
CA VAL A 246 2.91 17.46 -5.91
C VAL A 246 1.89 18.48 -6.36
N PHE A 247 1.36 18.29 -7.57
CA PHE A 247 0.27 19.05 -8.18
C PHE A 247 -0.85 18.08 -8.58
N ASP A 248 -2.03 18.57 -8.94
CA ASP A 248 -3.06 17.69 -9.49
C ASP A 248 -2.70 17.15 -10.89
N GLN A 249 -3.60 16.38 -11.48
CA GLN A 249 -3.42 15.75 -12.79
C GLN A 249 -3.20 16.77 -13.92
N ASN A 250 -3.77 17.96 -13.78
CA ASN A 250 -3.68 19.06 -14.74
C ASN A 250 -2.45 19.94 -14.49
N GLY A 251 -1.81 19.81 -13.33
CA GLY A 251 -0.68 20.63 -12.88
C GLY A 251 -1.12 21.84 -12.07
N ALA A 252 -2.38 21.90 -11.67
CA ALA A 252 -2.89 22.88 -10.75
C ALA A 252 -2.49 22.53 -9.31
N GLY A 253 -2.12 23.57 -8.57
CA GLY A 253 -1.79 23.50 -7.16
C GLY A 253 -3.01 23.72 -6.27
N LEU A 254 -2.79 24.24 -5.05
CA LEU A 254 -3.85 24.55 -4.10
C LEU A 254 -4.90 25.49 -4.69
N ILE A 255 -6.16 25.26 -4.34
CA ILE A 255 -7.28 26.14 -4.67
C ILE A 255 -7.44 27.16 -3.56
N THR A 256 -7.34 28.45 -3.89
CA THR A 256 -7.56 29.57 -2.95
C THR A 256 -8.60 30.51 -3.54
N GLY A 257 -9.69 30.78 -2.79
CA GLY A 257 -10.78 31.63 -3.29
C GLY A 257 -11.47 31.12 -4.56
N GLY A 258 -11.46 29.80 -4.79
CA GLY A 258 -12.03 29.18 -6.00
C GLY A 258 -11.11 29.15 -7.22
N VAL A 259 -9.87 29.65 -7.11
CA VAL A 259 -8.90 29.68 -8.21
C VAL A 259 -7.72 28.76 -7.90
N ALA A 260 -7.32 27.95 -8.88
CA ALA A 260 -6.12 27.10 -8.77
C ALA A 260 -4.84 27.96 -8.80
N THR A 261 -3.90 27.66 -7.91
CA THR A 261 -2.62 28.38 -7.80
C THR A 261 -1.46 27.53 -8.32
N SER A 262 -0.26 28.11 -8.43
CA SER A 262 0.99 27.38 -8.67
C SER A 262 1.61 26.79 -7.38
N THR A 263 0.91 26.88 -6.25
CA THR A 263 1.40 26.35 -4.96
C THR A 263 1.14 24.84 -4.91
N PRO A 264 2.17 23.98 -4.74
CA PRO A 264 1.97 22.53 -4.68
C PRO A 264 0.91 22.10 -3.67
N LEU A 265 0.15 21.04 -3.98
CA LEU A 265 -0.76 20.37 -3.06
C LEU A 265 -0.03 19.78 -1.85
N ALA A 266 1.19 19.28 -2.07
CA ALA A 266 2.11 18.84 -1.04
C ALA A 266 3.55 19.17 -1.48
N ARG A 267 4.42 19.47 -0.51
CA ARG A 267 5.84 19.79 -0.75
C ARG A 267 6.73 18.72 -0.15
N GLY A 268 7.86 18.46 -0.78
CA GLY A 268 8.87 17.54 -0.24
C GLY A 268 8.38 16.11 -0.04
N VAL A 269 7.43 15.65 -0.86
CA VAL A 269 6.91 14.29 -0.79
C VAL A 269 8.00 13.32 -1.26
N ARG A 270 8.30 12.32 -0.42
CA ARG A 270 9.22 11.25 -0.77
C ARG A 270 8.53 10.24 -1.69
N LEU A 271 9.19 9.90 -2.79
CA LEU A 271 8.75 8.93 -3.78
C LEU A 271 9.71 7.74 -3.79
N ALA A 272 9.21 6.53 -3.64
CA ALA A 272 9.97 5.28 -3.75
C ALA A 272 9.86 4.73 -5.18
N VAL A 273 11.00 4.56 -5.84
CA VAL A 273 11.10 4.03 -7.20
C VAL A 273 11.87 2.70 -7.17
N THR A 274 11.15 1.61 -7.43
CA THR A 274 11.66 0.23 -7.33
C THR A 274 12.66 -0.07 -8.44
N GLY A 275 13.87 -0.50 -8.07
CA GLY A 275 14.94 -0.80 -9.02
C GLY A 275 14.63 -1.98 -9.94
N GLY A 276 15.20 -1.94 -11.15
CA GLY A 276 15.05 -3.00 -12.14
C GLY A 276 13.66 -3.10 -12.79
N THR A 277 12.85 -2.03 -12.69
CA THR A 277 11.49 -1.97 -13.25
C THR A 277 11.42 -0.94 -14.39
N PRO A 278 10.37 -0.98 -15.24
CA PRO A 278 10.13 0.05 -16.26
C PRO A 278 10.02 1.47 -15.68
N VAL A 279 9.48 1.62 -14.47
CA VAL A 279 9.42 2.93 -13.81
C VAL A 279 10.82 3.44 -13.44
N ALA A 280 11.72 2.60 -12.92
CA ALA A 280 13.09 3.02 -12.64
C ALA A 280 13.84 3.45 -13.91
N GLN A 281 13.64 2.75 -15.03
CA GLN A 281 14.21 3.14 -16.32
C GLN A 281 13.70 4.52 -16.77
N SER A 282 12.41 4.79 -16.54
CA SER A 282 11.80 6.08 -16.87
C SER A 282 12.37 7.23 -16.04
N PHE A 283 12.74 6.96 -14.78
CA PHE A 283 13.36 7.94 -13.89
C PHE A 283 14.87 8.20 -14.18
N ALA A 284 15.53 7.37 -14.98
CA ALA A 284 16.98 7.46 -15.21
C ALA A 284 17.42 8.78 -15.87
N SER A 285 16.54 9.43 -16.63
CA SER A 285 16.79 10.73 -17.29
C SER A 285 16.18 11.91 -16.55
N VAL A 286 15.50 11.68 -15.43
CA VAL A 286 14.77 12.73 -14.72
C VAL A 286 15.73 13.58 -13.89
N THR A 287 15.63 14.90 -14.02
CA THR A 287 16.47 15.86 -13.29
C THR A 287 15.66 16.78 -12.37
N PRO A 288 16.27 17.34 -11.31
CA PRO A 288 15.60 18.34 -10.48
C PRO A 288 15.06 19.51 -11.30
N GLY A 289 13.84 19.95 -10.98
CA GLY A 289 13.07 20.96 -11.71
C GLY A 289 12.11 20.38 -12.75
N GLN A 290 12.35 19.16 -13.25
CA GLN A 290 11.43 18.53 -14.19
C GLN A 290 10.13 18.12 -13.53
N THR A 291 9.03 18.22 -14.29
CA THR A 291 7.70 17.77 -13.87
C THR A 291 7.34 16.51 -14.64
N VAL A 292 6.99 15.45 -13.91
CA VAL A 292 6.60 14.15 -14.46
C VAL A 292 5.17 13.83 -14.06
N LYS A 293 4.44 13.10 -14.90
CA LYS A 293 3.10 12.58 -14.57
C LYS A 293 3.27 11.21 -13.92
N LEU A 294 2.74 11.02 -12.71
CA LEU A 294 2.89 9.79 -11.95
C LEU A 294 1.55 9.15 -11.63
N VAL A 295 1.56 7.82 -11.54
CA VAL A 295 0.62 7.05 -10.74
C VAL A 295 1.40 6.44 -9.58
N ALA A 296 0.94 6.70 -8.36
CA ALA A 296 1.57 6.23 -7.15
C ALA A 296 0.54 5.89 -6.08
N PHE A 297 0.95 5.11 -5.09
CA PHE A 297 0.12 4.72 -3.96
C PHE A 297 0.88 4.91 -2.64
N PRO A 298 0.19 5.28 -1.55
CA PRO A 298 0.83 5.68 -0.32
C PRO A 298 1.24 4.50 0.57
N ARG A 299 2.29 4.70 1.37
CA ARG A 299 2.65 3.84 2.51
C ARG A 299 3.15 4.67 3.68
N VAL A 300 3.17 4.06 4.87
CA VAL A 300 3.87 4.63 6.03
C VAL A 300 5.37 4.71 5.75
N ASN A 301 5.97 5.87 6.01
CA ASN A 301 7.42 6.06 5.92
C ASN A 301 8.09 5.53 7.20
N LEU A 302 8.46 4.24 7.16
CA LEU A 302 9.04 3.55 8.31
C LEU A 302 10.39 4.14 8.76
N GLU A 303 11.17 4.74 7.86
CA GLU A 303 12.43 5.39 8.24
C GLU A 303 12.19 6.65 9.08
N ALA A 304 11.15 7.42 8.76
CA ALA A 304 10.74 8.56 9.57
C ALA A 304 10.14 8.12 10.92
N VAL A 305 9.35 7.03 10.92
CA VAL A 305 8.84 6.42 12.16
C VAL A 305 10.00 5.97 13.05
N GLN A 306 11.01 5.30 12.47
CA GLN A 306 12.20 4.85 13.19
C GLN A 306 12.95 6.01 13.83
N ARG A 307 13.22 7.09 13.07
CA ARG A 307 13.86 8.29 13.62
C ARG A 307 13.08 8.91 14.79
N ILE A 308 11.74 8.95 14.69
CA ILE A 308 10.90 9.43 15.80
C ILE A 308 11.05 8.50 17.01
N ALA A 309 10.91 7.19 16.80
CA ALA A 309 11.01 6.19 17.85
C ALA A 309 12.39 6.15 18.54
N ASP A 310 13.47 6.39 17.80
CA ASP A 310 14.84 6.43 18.34
C ASP A 310 15.09 7.66 19.22
N GLY A 311 14.35 8.75 18.97
CA GLY A 311 14.38 9.95 19.79
C GLY A 311 13.52 9.87 21.07
N LEU A 312 12.80 8.77 21.29
CA LEU A 312 11.88 8.61 22.42
C LEU A 312 12.40 7.59 23.44
N PRO A 313 12.29 7.87 24.75
CA PRO A 313 12.51 6.85 25.77
C PRO A 313 11.39 5.79 25.75
N ASN A 314 11.67 4.61 26.30
CA ASN A 314 10.67 3.55 26.43
C ASN A 314 9.42 4.04 27.21
N GLY A 315 8.24 3.71 26.70
CA GLY A 315 6.94 4.15 27.23
C GLY A 315 6.51 5.55 26.77
N ALA A 316 7.39 6.33 26.14
CA ALA A 316 7.04 7.65 25.64
C ALA A 316 6.25 7.57 24.32
N THR A 317 5.43 8.60 24.10
CA THR A 317 4.57 8.74 22.93
C THR A 317 4.87 10.06 22.24
N PHE A 318 5.13 10.00 20.93
CA PHE A 318 5.05 11.15 20.04
C PHE A 318 3.61 11.34 19.57
N GLU A 319 3.14 12.58 19.51
CA GLU A 319 1.86 12.95 18.90
C GLU A 319 2.12 13.94 17.76
N GLY A 320 1.60 13.65 16.57
CA GLY A 320 1.80 14.49 15.40
C GLY A 320 1.14 13.89 14.15
N GLN A 321 1.71 14.16 12.98
CA GLN A 321 1.20 13.64 11.71
C GLN A 321 1.87 12.32 11.34
N LEU A 322 1.12 11.40 10.73
CA LEU A 322 1.64 10.14 10.22
C LEU A 322 2.69 10.39 9.12
N PRO A 323 3.95 9.96 9.30
CA PRO A 323 4.93 10.04 8.23
C PRO A 323 4.52 9.12 7.08
N TYR A 324 4.39 9.67 5.88
CA TYR A 324 4.03 8.92 4.68
C TYR A 324 5.01 9.17 3.54
N GLU A 325 5.02 8.24 2.59
CA GLU A 325 5.70 8.36 1.30
C GLU A 325 4.87 7.66 0.23
N LEU A 326 5.23 7.82 -1.04
CA LEU A 326 4.48 7.23 -2.16
C LEU A 326 5.36 6.23 -2.92
N ILE A 327 4.83 5.04 -3.19
CA ILE A 327 5.42 4.07 -4.12
C ILE A 327 4.99 4.46 -5.53
N VAL A 328 5.94 4.70 -6.43
CA VAL A 328 5.64 5.02 -7.82
C VAL A 328 5.36 3.73 -8.60
N ALA A 329 4.12 3.57 -9.05
CA ALA A 329 3.71 2.45 -9.87
C ALA A 329 3.98 2.68 -11.36
N TYR A 330 3.85 3.93 -11.82
CA TYR A 330 3.99 4.27 -13.23
C TYR A 330 4.34 5.75 -13.42
N MET A 331 5.09 6.02 -14.50
CA MET A 331 5.37 7.37 -14.98
C MET A 331 4.77 7.52 -16.39
N GLY A 332 3.78 8.40 -16.52
CA GLY A 332 3.20 8.76 -17.80
C GLY A 332 4.19 9.55 -18.65
N ARG A 333 4.19 9.26 -19.96
CA ARG A 333 4.84 10.09 -20.97
C ARG A 333 4.05 11.37 -21.22
#